data_AF-A0A3D2Z9Z3-F1
#
_entry.id   AF-A0A3D2Z9Z3-F1
#
_cell.length_a   1.000
_cell.length_b   1.000
_cell.length_c   1.000
_cell.angle_alpha   90.00
_cell.angle_beta   90.00
_cell.angle_gamma   90.00
#
_symmetry.space_group_name_H-M   'P 1'
#
loop_
_entity.id
_entity.type
_entity.pdbx_description
1 polymer ?
#
loop_
_entity_poly.entity_id
_entity_poly.type
_entity_poly.pdbx_seq_one_letter_code
_entity_poly.pdbx_strand_id
1 'polypeptide(L)'
;QSFDEIQLADRKERVKAMQDLYDKIPDIRVALKLKILAQIRAEVGQDQPIQHVHAVHVGVNIPPRAATYEEWQDQNKLVGR
;
A
#
# COMPACT_ATOMS: atom_id res chain seq x y z
N GLN A 1 -11.91 -22.07 -10.40
CA GLN A 1 -11.83 -20.64 -10.76
C GLN A 1 -11.76 -19.89 -9.43
N SER A 2 -10.60 -19.35 -9.05
CA SER A 2 -10.48 -18.58 -7.80
C SER A 2 -11.17 -17.23 -8.00
N PHE A 3 -12.04 -16.87 -7.06
CA PHE A 3 -12.85 -15.64 -7.06
C PHE A 3 -12.12 -14.47 -6.38
N ASP A 4 -10.82 -14.61 -6.11
CA ASP A 4 -10.06 -13.64 -5.31
C ASP A 4 -9.69 -12.38 -6.12
N GLU A 5 -9.52 -12.50 -7.43
CA GLU A 5 -9.15 -11.37 -8.31
C GLU A 5 -10.31 -10.39 -8.55
N ILE A 6 -11.55 -10.88 -8.55
CA ILE A 6 -12.76 -10.07 -8.76
C ILE A 6 -12.94 -9.06 -7.61
N GLN A 7 -12.48 -9.39 -6.40
CA GLN A 7 -12.62 -8.50 -5.24
C GLN A 7 -11.64 -7.31 -5.25
N LEU A 8 -10.46 -7.45 -5.86
CA LEU A 8 -9.44 -6.40 -5.81
C LEU A 8 -9.70 -5.31 -6.87
N ALA A 9 -10.18 -5.70 -8.05
CA ALA A 9 -10.55 -4.77 -9.11
C ALA A 9 -11.68 -3.84 -8.65
N ASP A 10 -12.74 -4.41 -8.08
CA ASP A 10 -13.88 -3.64 -7.56
C ASP A 10 -13.48 -2.70 -6.42
N ARG A 11 -12.57 -3.14 -5.53
CA ARG A 11 -12.01 -2.29 -4.47
C ARG A 11 -11.24 -1.10 -5.04
N LYS A 12 -10.40 -1.33 -6.05
CA LYS A 12 -9.65 -0.26 -6.73
C LYS A 12 -10.57 0.74 -7.41
N GLU A 13 -11.64 0.27 -8.04
CA GLU A 13 -12.65 1.14 -8.66
C GLU A 13 -13.36 2.00 -7.61
N ARG A 14 -13.76 1.43 -6.48
CA ARG A 14 -14.35 2.20 -5.36
C ARG A 14 -13.39 3.23 -4.79
N VAL A 15 -12.12 2.88 -4.59
CA VAL A 15 -11.09 3.83 -4.12
C VAL A 15 -10.91 4.98 -5.10
N LYS A 16 -10.87 4.68 -6.40
CA LYS A 16 -10.77 5.70 -7.45
C LYS A 16 -11.98 6.65 -7.43
N ALA A 17 -13.19 6.12 -7.34
CA ALA A 17 -14.40 6.94 -7.25
C ALA A 17 -14.40 7.85 -6.00
N MET A 18 -13.89 7.36 -4.86
CA MET A 18 -13.75 8.16 -3.65
C MET A 18 -12.69 9.26 -3.78
N GLN A 19 -11.58 8.99 -4.47
CA GLN A 19 -10.57 10.00 -4.78
C GLN A 19 -11.15 11.11 -5.67
N ASP A 20 -11.88 10.75 -6.72
CA ASP A 20 -12.55 11.73 -7.60
C ASP A 20 -13.56 12.60 -6.83
N LEU A 21 -14.20 12.05 -5.80
CA LEU A 21 -15.10 12.81 -4.91
C LEU A 21 -14.33 13.75 -3.97
N TYR A 22 -13.19 13.30 -3.43
CA TYR A 22 -12.33 14.11 -2.57
C TYR A 22 -11.86 15.39 -3.29
N ASP A 23 -11.47 15.27 -4.55
CA ASP A 23 -10.94 16.39 -5.36
C ASP A 23 -12.01 17.43 -5.70
N LYS A 24 -13.29 17.02 -5.76
CA LYS A 24 -14.43 17.90 -6.03
C LYS A 24 -14.92 18.66 -4.80
N ILE A 25 -14.52 18.25 -3.60
CA ILE A 25 -14.99 18.88 -2.37
C ILE A 25 -14.15 20.14 -2.09
N PRO A 26 -14.78 21.30 -1.84
CA PRO A 26 -14.06 22.50 -1.42
C PRO A 26 -13.32 22.30 -0.09
N ASP A 27 -12.12 22.87 0.05
CA ASP A 27 -11.27 22.70 1.24
C ASP A 27 -11.94 23.14 2.54
N ILE A 28 -12.84 24.12 2.48
CA ILE A 28 -13.61 24.58 3.64
C ILE A 28 -14.47 23.46 4.27
N ARG A 29 -14.81 22.42 3.49
CA ARG A 29 -15.55 21.25 3.96
C ARG A 29 -14.59 20.16 4.48
N VAL A 30 -13.64 20.56 5.33
CA VAL A 30 -12.60 19.70 5.93
C VAL A 30 -13.19 18.42 6.52
N ALA A 31 -14.31 18.51 7.26
CA ALA A 31 -14.95 17.35 7.86
C ALA A 31 -15.41 16.29 6.84
N LEU A 32 -15.85 16.72 5.65
CA LEU A 32 -16.28 15.80 4.60
C LEU A 32 -15.07 15.16 3.90
N LYS A 33 -14.00 15.94 3.68
CA LYS A 33 -12.73 15.43 3.17
C LYS A 33 -12.13 14.36 4.09
N LEU A 34 -12.10 14.62 5.40
CA LEU A 34 -11.60 13.66 6.39
C LEU A 34 -12.41 12.36 6.42
N LYS A 35 -13.74 12.43 6.25
CA LYS A 35 -14.60 11.24 6.15
C LYS A 35 -14.26 10.38 4.93
N ILE A 36 -14.02 11.01 3.78
CA ILE A 36 -13.63 10.29 2.56
C ILE A 36 -12.25 9.65 2.71
N LEU A 37 -11.28 10.38 3.28
CA LEU A 37 -9.95 9.83 3.55
C LEU A 37 -9.99 8.63 4.52
N ALA A 38 -10.86 8.69 5.55
CA ALA A 38 -11.07 7.57 6.45
C ALA A 38 -11.66 6.35 5.74
N GLN A 39 -12.62 6.55 4.82
CA GLN A 39 -13.18 5.46 4.03
C GLN A 39 -12.17 4.89 3.03
N ILE A 40 -11.37 5.73 2.37
CA ILE A 40 -10.26 5.28 1.50
C ILE A 40 -9.29 4.42 2.31
N ARG A 41 -8.92 4.84 3.52
CA ARG A 41 -8.06 4.05 4.42
C ARG A 41 -8.66 2.69 4.75
N ALA A 42 -9.97 2.61 4.99
CA ALA A 42 -10.67 1.36 5.28
C ALA A 42 -10.70 0.41 4.07
N GLU A 43 -10.93 0.93 2.85
CA GLU A 43 -10.95 0.11 1.62
C GLU A 43 -9.55 -0.32 1.19
N VAL A 44 -8.52 0.52 1.39
CA VAL A 44 -7.12 0.21 1.06
C VAL A 44 -6.49 -0.72 2.10
N GLY A 45 -6.94 -0.67 3.35
CA GLY A 45 -6.72 -1.70 4.37
C GLY A 45 -5.29 -2.23 4.46
N GLN A 46 -4.31 -1.37 4.74
CA GLN A 46 -2.90 -1.76 4.94
C GLN A 46 -2.25 -1.01 6.11
N ASP A 47 -2.75 -1.25 7.33
CA ASP A 47 -1.90 -1.14 8.54
C ASP A 47 -1.33 -2.52 8.96
N GLN A 48 -1.63 -3.57 8.21
CA GLN A 48 -0.84 -4.80 8.29
C GLN A 48 0.34 -4.66 7.33
N PRO A 49 1.58 -4.91 7.79
CA PRO A 49 2.73 -4.93 6.91
C PRO A 49 2.41 -5.90 5.79
N ILE A 50 2.38 -5.38 4.57
CA ILE A 50 2.30 -6.19 3.36
C ILE A 50 3.46 -7.18 3.48
N GLN A 51 3.16 -8.43 3.82
CA GLN A 51 4.09 -9.51 3.55
C GLN A 51 4.14 -9.56 2.03
N HIS A 52 5.05 -8.78 1.44
CA HIS A 52 5.53 -9.06 0.12
C HIS A 52 6.16 -10.44 0.23
N VAL A 53 5.36 -11.48 -0.02
CA VAL A 53 5.86 -12.76 -0.43
C VAL A 53 6.62 -12.44 -1.70
N HIS A 54 7.92 -12.20 -1.55
CA HIS A 54 8.81 -12.07 -2.68
C HIS A 54 8.71 -13.43 -3.35
N ALA A 55 7.90 -13.52 -4.40
CA ALA A 55 7.96 -14.64 -5.32
C ALA A 55 9.37 -14.57 -5.89
N VAL A 56 10.26 -15.33 -5.26
CA VAL A 56 11.68 -15.45 -5.58
C VAL A 56 11.75 -15.90 -7.04
N HIS A 57 11.85 -14.94 -7.95
CA HIS A 57 12.35 -15.20 -9.29
C HIS A 57 13.83 -15.49 -9.12
N VAL A 58 14.13 -16.80 -9.14
CA VAL A 58 15.38 -17.47 -9.43
C VAL A 58 16.61 -16.55 -9.55
N GLY A 59 17.50 -16.60 -8.55
CA GLY A 59 18.92 -16.29 -8.73
C GLY A 59 19.46 -14.99 -8.12
N VAL A 60 18.64 -14.10 -7.57
CA VAL A 60 19.14 -12.89 -6.91
C VAL A 60 18.97 -13.03 -5.39
N ASN A 61 20.09 -13.20 -4.67
CA ASN A 61 20.11 -13.25 -3.21
C ASN A 61 19.96 -11.83 -2.64
N ILE A 62 18.75 -11.29 -2.74
CA ILE A 62 18.43 -9.96 -2.21
C ILE A 62 18.24 -10.10 -0.70
N PRO A 63 18.93 -9.29 0.14
CA PRO A 63 18.75 -9.35 1.58
C PRO A 63 17.28 -9.06 1.96
N PRO A 64 16.75 -9.73 3.00
CA PRO A 64 15.37 -9.53 3.44
C PRO A 64 15.16 -8.06 3.84
N ARG A 65 13.97 -7.51 3.60
CA ARG A 65 13.67 -6.12 3.95
C ARG A 65 13.94 -5.85 5.44
N ALA A 66 14.79 -4.86 5.72
CA ALA A 66 15.05 -4.39 7.07
C ALA A 66 13.78 -3.97 7.82
N ALA A 67 13.66 -4.38 9.08
CA ALA A 67 12.58 -3.99 9.98
C ALA A 67 12.93 -2.70 10.76
N THR A 68 14.22 -2.38 10.90
CA THR A 68 14.70 -1.15 11.54
C THR A 68 15.66 -0.35 10.65
N TYR A 69 15.89 0.91 11.00
CA TYR A 69 16.85 1.77 10.30
C TYR A 69 18.29 1.23 10.39
N GLU A 70 18.65 0.65 11.55
CA GLU A 70 19.96 0.06 11.78
C GLU A 70 20.19 -1.16 10.87
N GLU A 71 19.19 -2.05 10.77
CA GLU A 71 19.22 -3.20 9.87
C GLU A 71 19.34 -2.76 8.39
N TRP A 72 18.67 -1.66 8.01
CA TRP A 72 18.76 -1.13 6.65
C TRP A 72 20.17 -0.61 6.32
N GLN A 73 20.82 0.07 7.28
CA GLN A 73 22.19 0.52 7.10
C GLN A 73 23.16 -0.65 6.92
N ASP A 74 23.01 -1.71 7.70
CA ASP A 74 23.88 -2.88 7.61
C ASP A 74 23.67 -3.66 6.31
N GLN A 75 22.43 -3.78 5.83
CA GLN A 75 22.15 -4.38 4.52
C GLN A 75 22.78 -3.59 3.37
N ASN A 76 22.74 -2.26 3.40
CA ASN A 76 23.37 -1.44 2.37
C ASN A 76 24.90 -1.55 2.35
N LYS A 77 25.54 -1.75 3.50
CA LYS A 77 26.99 -2.02 3.56
C LYS A 77 27.36 -3.33 2.87
N LEU A 78 26.49 -4.34 2.93
CA LEU A 78 26.70 -5.64 2.30
C LEU A 78 26.49 -5.61 0.77
N VAL A 79 25.59 -4.74 0.29
CA VAL A 79 25.29 -4.57 -1.15
C VAL A 79 26.29 -3.63 -1.85
N GLY A 80 26.94 -2.74 -1.10
CA GLY A 80 27.90 -1.75 -1.63
C GLY A 80 29.35 -2.21 -1.80
N ARG A 81 29.64 -3.52 -1.77
CA ARG A 81 30.95 -4.11 -2.11
C ARG A 81 30.86 -4.91 -3.40
#